data_AF-A0AAV9R4Y8-F1
#
_entry.id   AF-A0AAV9R4Y8-F1
#
_cell.length_a   1.000
_cell.length_b   1.000
_cell.length_c   1.000
_cell.angle_alpha   90.00
_cell.angle_beta   90.00
_cell.angle_gamma   90.00
#
_symmetry.space_group_name_H-M   'P 1'
#
loop_
_entity.id
_entity.type
_entity.pdbx_description
1 polymer ?
#
loop_
_entity_poly.entity_id
_entity_poly.type
_entity_poly.pdbx_seq_one_letter_code
_entity_poly.pdbx_strand_id
1 'polypeptide(L)'
;MPLCPIHMTGLEFFCRTDNLCVCSVCVGTAEHRGHSIVPAQREWQIKKVWVCFQLIYLTASLRTYVETYNLLLVLNTCLVTDVTALQGIPWSHVAITTG
;
A
#
# COMPACT_ATOMS: atom_id res chain seq x y z
N MET A 1 18.51 12.34 13.82
CA MET A 1 18.56 10.86 13.97
C MET A 1 18.32 10.54 15.43
N PRO A 2 17.39 9.63 15.78
CA PRO A 2 17.06 9.34 17.18
C PRO A 2 18.26 8.75 17.93
N LEU A 3 18.36 9.07 19.21
CA LEU A 3 19.40 8.59 20.12
C LEU A 3 18.84 7.45 20.98
N CYS A 4 19.72 6.52 21.37
CA CYS A 4 19.41 5.53 22.38
C CYS A 4 19.11 6.23 23.70
N PRO A 5 17.99 5.92 24.38
CA PRO A 5 17.62 6.57 25.64
C PRO A 5 18.57 6.22 26.80
N ILE A 6 19.33 5.13 26.70
CA ILE A 6 20.25 4.64 27.74
C ILE A 6 21.65 5.21 27.53
N HIS A 7 22.17 5.10 26.30
CA HIS A 7 23.57 5.41 25.99
C HIS A 7 23.77 6.77 25.33
N MET A 8 22.69 7.46 24.95
CA MET A 8 22.71 8.76 24.27
C MET A 8 23.51 8.78 22.95
N THR A 9 23.73 7.61 22.36
CA THR A 9 24.40 7.39 21.06
C THR A 9 23.38 7.07 19.96
N GLY A 10 23.74 7.32 18.70
CA GLY A 10 22.86 7.08 17.54
C GLY A 10 22.38 5.63 17.41
N LEU A 11 21.12 5.46 17.00
CA LEU A 11 20.52 4.15 16.68
C LEU A 11 20.87 3.73 15.25
N GLU A 12 22.11 3.29 15.06
CA GLU A 12 22.69 2.97 13.75
C GLU A 12 22.46 1.50 13.32
N PHE A 13 22.03 0.65 14.24
CA PHE A 13 21.87 -0.78 14.02
C PHE A 13 20.42 -1.22 14.24
N PHE A 14 20.08 -2.38 13.69
CA PHE A 14 18.79 -3.01 13.83
C PHE A 14 18.97 -4.47 14.25
N CYS A 15 18.39 -4.83 15.38
CA CYS A 15 18.33 -6.21 15.86
C CYS A 15 17.11 -6.89 15.24
N ARG A 16 17.32 -7.95 14.43
CA ARG A 16 16.21 -8.70 13.82
C ARG A 16 15.48 -9.61 14.81
N THR A 17 16.18 -10.12 15.83
CA THR A 17 15.57 -10.96 16.88
C THR A 17 14.55 -10.16 17.68
N ASP A 18 14.93 -8.95 18.10
CA ASP A 18 14.11 -8.10 18.96
C ASP A 18 13.26 -7.09 18.16
N ASN A 19 13.45 -7.06 16.84
CA ASN A 19 12.77 -6.18 15.88
C ASN A 19 12.83 -4.69 16.27
N LEU A 20 13.98 -4.22 16.74
CA LEU A 20 14.17 -2.85 17.24
C LEU A 20 15.53 -2.26 16.81
N CYS A 21 15.60 -0.92 16.75
CA CYS A 21 16.85 -0.22 16.47
C CYS A 21 17.70 -0.09 17.74
N VAL A 22 19.00 -0.39 17.63
CA VAL A 22 19.97 -0.36 18.74
C VAL A 22 21.16 0.53 18.39
N CYS A 23 21.82 1.07 19.42
CA CYS A 23 23.09 1.77 19.24
C CYS A 23 24.28 0.83 19.31
N SER A 24 25.47 1.32 18.95
CA SER A 24 26.74 0.56 19.00
C SER A 24 27.04 -0.03 20.39
N VAL A 25 26.67 0.68 21.47
CA VAL A 25 26.90 0.19 22.84
C VAL A 25 25.95 -0.98 23.17
N CYS A 26 24.66 -0.88 22.82
CA CYS A 26 23.68 -1.96 22.98
C CYS A 26 24.12 -3.24 22.26
N VAL A 27 24.72 -3.14 21.07
CA VAL A 27 25.22 -4.31 20.32
C VAL A 27 26.26 -5.11 21.13
N GLY A 28 27.05 -4.42 21.97
CA GLY A 28 28.07 -5.04 22.82
C GLY A 28 27.55 -5.61 24.14
N THR A 29 26.27 -5.38 24.51
CA THR A 29 25.73 -5.88 25.77
C THR A 29 25.35 -7.36 25.68
N ALA A 30 25.24 -8.01 26.85
CA ALA A 30 24.78 -9.40 26.93
C ALA A 30 23.37 -9.60 26.37
N GLU A 31 22.53 -8.56 26.40
CA GLU A 31 21.14 -8.58 25.94
C GLU A 31 21.02 -8.84 24.43
N HIS A 32 21.93 -8.30 23.63
CA HIS A 32 21.92 -8.50 22.17
C HIS A 32 23.04 -9.42 21.68
N ARG A 33 23.75 -10.07 22.61
CA ARG A 33 24.87 -10.96 22.27
C ARG A 33 24.37 -12.19 21.50
N GLY A 34 24.88 -12.37 20.29
CA GLY A 34 24.50 -13.49 19.41
C GLY A 34 23.20 -13.25 18.64
N HIS A 35 22.56 -12.10 18.80
CA HIS A 35 21.41 -11.72 17.97
C HIS A 35 21.86 -11.32 16.56
N SER A 36 20.94 -11.47 15.59
CA SER A 36 21.20 -11.03 14.22
C SER A 36 21.07 -9.52 14.12
N ILE A 37 22.20 -8.82 14.12
CA ILE A 37 22.27 -7.37 14.06
C ILE A 37 22.79 -6.93 12.70
N VAL A 38 22.10 -5.97 12.09
CA VAL A 38 22.46 -5.40 10.78
C VAL A 38 22.45 -3.87 10.86
N PRO A 39 23.11 -3.15 9.94
CA PRO A 39 22.97 -1.70 9.86
C PRO A 39 21.51 -1.31 9.63
N ALA A 40 20.98 -0.37 10.42
CA ALA A 40 19.58 0.05 10.36
C ALA A 40 19.20 0.57 8.95
N GLN A 41 20.13 1.28 8.30
CA GLN A 41 19.93 1.77 6.94
C GLN A 41 19.73 0.64 5.93
N ARG A 42 20.46 -0.48 6.06
CA ARG A 42 20.31 -1.64 5.17
C ARG A 42 18.92 -2.26 5.33
N GLU A 43 18.50 -2.49 6.57
CA GLU A 43 17.19 -3.08 6.85
C GLU A 43 16.05 -2.16 6.38
N TRP A 44 16.20 -0.85 6.57
CA TRP A 44 15.24 0.14 6.08
C TRP A 44 15.08 0.11 4.56
N GLN A 45 16.19 0.06 3.80
CA GLN A 45 16.13 0.01 2.34
C GLN A 45 15.36 -1.22 1.86
N ILE A 46 15.60 -2.38 2.46
CA ILE A 46 14.88 -3.62 2.14
C ILE A 46 13.38 -3.44 2.42
N LYS A 47 13.02 -3.09 3.66
CA LYS A 47 11.62 -2.93 4.06
C LYS A 47 10.90 -1.86 3.24
N LYS A 48 11.59 -0.78 2.87
CA LYS A 48 11.04 0.29 2.01
C LYS A 48 10.67 -0.23 0.62
N VAL A 49 11.52 -1.05 0.00
CA VAL A 49 11.22 -1.65 -1.31
C VAL A 49 10.01 -2.57 -1.22
N TRP A 50 9.92 -3.41 -0.18
CA TRP A 50 8.76 -4.27 0.05
C TRP A 50 7.45 -3.48 0.18
N VAL A 51 7.46 -2.44 1.03
CA VAL A 51 6.28 -1.57 1.21
C VAL A 51 5.95 -0.84 -0.09
N CYS A 52 6.95 -0.34 -0.81
CA CYS A 52 6.74 0.33 -2.10
C CYS A 52 6.10 -0.62 -3.12
N PHE A 53 6.62 -1.83 -3.26
CA PHE A 53 6.08 -2.84 -4.16
C PHE A 53 4.63 -3.21 -3.79
N GLN A 54 4.36 -3.40 -2.49
CA GLN A 54 3.01 -3.69 -2.00
C GLN A 54 2.03 -2.55 -2.30
N LEU A 55 2.44 -1.29 -2.12
CA LEU A 55 1.63 -0.12 -2.44
C LEU A 55 1.40 0.00 -3.95
N ILE A 56 2.41 -0.24 -4.78
CA ILE A 56 2.28 -0.21 -6.25
C ILE A 56 1.29 -1.29 -6.70
N TYR A 57 1.41 -2.52 -6.19
CA TYR A 57 0.50 -3.61 -6.51
C TYR A 57 -0.95 -3.29 -6.12
N LEU A 58 -1.16 -2.78 -4.91
CA LEU A 58 -2.50 -2.46 -4.40
C LEU A 58 -3.14 -1.30 -5.19
N THR A 59 -2.36 -0.26 -5.49
CA THR A 59 -2.85 0.88 -6.28
C THR A 59 -3.18 0.50 -7.73
N ALA A 60 -2.38 -0.36 -8.35
CA ALA A 60 -2.69 -0.93 -9.67
C ALA A 60 -3.98 -1.77 -9.64
N SER A 61 -4.12 -2.64 -8.64
CA SER A 61 -5.31 -3.47 -8.46
C SER A 61 -6.58 -2.61 -8.32
N LEU A 62 -6.55 -1.59 -7.46
CA LEU A 62 -7.67 -0.66 -7.29
C LEU A 62 -8.00 0.10 -8.59
N ARG A 63 -6.98 0.55 -9.34
CA ARG A 63 -7.17 1.19 -10.64
C ARG A 63 -7.91 0.28 -11.61
N THR A 64 -7.45 -0.97 -11.76
CA THR A 64 -8.10 -1.93 -12.67
C THR A 64 -9.55 -2.23 -12.24
N TYR A 65 -9.80 -2.34 -10.94
CA TYR A 65 -11.16 -2.51 -10.42
C TYR A 65 -12.08 -1.35 -10.81
N VAL A 66 -11.63 -0.10 -10.63
CA VAL A 66 -12.41 1.09 -11.02
C VAL A 66 -12.63 1.14 -12.54
N GLU A 67 -11.62 0.83 -13.34
CA GLU A 67 -11.74 0.80 -14.80
C GLU A 67 -12.75 -0.24 -15.28
N THR A 68 -12.72 -1.45 -14.70
CA THR A 68 -13.69 -2.50 -15.03
C THR A 68 -15.12 -2.12 -14.60
N TYR A 69 -15.30 -1.54 -13.42
CA TYR A 69 -16.61 -1.07 -12.96
C TYR A 69 -17.17 0.02 -13.90
N ASN A 70 -16.34 0.98 -14.29
CA ASN A 70 -16.74 2.03 -15.23
C ASN A 70 -17.11 1.47 -16.60
N LEU A 71 -16.35 0.49 -17.11
CA LEU A 71 -16.68 -0.16 -18.38
C LEU A 71 -18.02 -0.90 -18.30
N LEU A 72 -18.27 -1.62 -17.20
CA LEU A 72 -19.55 -2.30 -16.96
C LEU A 72 -20.72 -1.31 -16.87
N LEU A 73 -20.51 -0.17 -16.21
CA LEU A 73 -21.51 0.89 -16.13
C LEU A 73 -21.83 1.45 -17.52
N VAL A 74 -20.81 1.76 -18.33
CA VAL A 74 -20.98 2.23 -19.71
C VAL A 74 -21.74 1.19 -20.54
N LEU A 75 -21.33 -0.08 -20.48
CA LEU A 75 -22.03 -1.16 -21.20
C LEU A 75 -23.50 -1.27 -20.77
N ASN A 76 -23.78 -1.14 -19.47
CA ASN A 76 -25.15 -1.14 -18.95
C ASN A 76 -25.95 0.05 -19.50
N THR A 77 -25.37 1.27 -19.48
CA THR A 77 -26.04 2.45 -20.04
C THR A 77 -26.32 2.31 -21.54
N CYS A 78 -25.37 1.78 -22.33
CA CYS A 78 -25.58 1.53 -23.76
C CYS A 78 -26.70 0.52 -24.00
N LEU A 79 -26.71 -0.60 -23.25
CA LEU A 79 -27.77 -1.60 -23.33
C LEU A 79 -29.14 -1.01 -23.01
N VAL A 80 -29.24 -0.18 -21.96
CA VAL A 80 -30.49 0.50 -21.59
C VAL A 80 -30.95 1.48 -22.68
N THR A 81 -30.03 2.26 -23.27
CA THR A 81 -30.38 3.17 -24.37
C THR A 81 -30.82 2.43 -25.63
N ASP A 82 -30.19 1.31 -25.97
CA ASP A 82 -30.56 0.50 -27.15
C ASP A 82 -31.96 -0.11 -26.97
N VAL A 83 -32.26 -0.67 -25.79
CA VAL A 83 -33.57 -1.25 -25.47
C VAL A 83 -34.66 -0.19 -25.49
N THR A 84 -34.42 0.98 -24.90
CA THR A 84 -35.42 2.07 -24.86
C THR A 84 -35.67 2.68 -26.23
N ALA A 85 -34.65 2.77 -27.09
CA ALA A 85 -34.79 3.20 -28.47
C ALA A 85 -35.64 2.22 -29.31
N LEU A 86 -35.42 0.91 -29.17
CA LEU A 86 -36.23 -0.13 -29.83
C LEU A 86 -37.70 -0.10 -29.41
N GLN A 87 -37.97 0.32 -28.18
CA GLN A 87 -39.32 0.44 -27.62
C GLN A 87 -40.00 1.79 -27.94
N GLY A 88 -39.31 2.71 -28.64
CA GLY A 88 -39.82 4.05 -28.97
C GLY A 88 -39.99 4.95 -27.75
N ILE A 89 -39.29 4.68 -26.64
CA ILE A 89 -39.36 5.47 -25.42
C ILE A 89 -38.55 6.76 -25.61
N PRO A 90 -39.14 7.96 -25.41
CA PRO A 90 -38.42 9.22 -25.56
C PRO A 90 -37.27 9.36 -24.55
N TRP A 91 -36.15 9.96 -24.97
CA TRP A 91 -34.97 10.22 -24.11
C TRP A 91 -35.29 10.94 -22.80
N SER A 92 -36.35 11.78 -22.78
CA SER A 92 -36.83 12.48 -21.58
C SER A 92 -37.29 11.54 -20.45
N HIS A 93 -37.64 10.28 -20.75
CA HIS A 93 -37.98 9.26 -19.75
C HIS A 93 -36.82 8.32 -19.42
N VAL A 94 -35.79 8.23 -20.28
CA VAL A 94 -34.62 7.34 -20.07
C VAL A 94 -33.72 7.87 -18.96
N ALA A 95 -33.55 9.19 -18.87
CA ALA A 95 -32.74 9.87 -17.84
C ALA A 95 -33.18 9.57 -16.39
N ILE A 96 -34.44 9.16 -16.17
CA ILE A 96 -34.99 8.84 -14.85
C ILE A 96 -34.45 7.49 -14.32
N THR A 97 -33.98 6.61 -15.21
CA THR A 97 -33.60 5.23 -14.86
C THR A 97 -32.10 5.01 -14.64
N THR A 98 -31.26 5.90 -15.17
CA THR A 98 -29.78 5.75 -15.14
C THR A 98 -29.08 6.52 -14.03
N GLY A 99 -29.82 7.35 -13.27
CA GLY A 99 -29.29 8.14 -12.15
C GLY A 99 -28.80 9.52 -12.55
#